data_AF-A0A7W1YKY1-F1
#
_entry.id   AF-A0A7W1YKY1-F1
#
_cell.length_a   1.000
_cell.length_b   1.000
_cell.length_c   1.000
_cell.angle_alpha   90.00
_cell.angle_beta   90.00
_cell.angle_gamma   90.00
#
_symmetry.space_group_name_H-M   'P 1'
#
loop_
_entity.id
_entity.type
_entity.pdbx_description
1 polymer ?
#
loop_
_entity_poly.entity_id
_entity_poly.type
_entity_poly.pdbx_seq_one_letter_code
_entity_poly.pdbx_strand_id
1 'polypeptide(L)'
;MSRPAARLLIVLGFALVVIGGVLVWPLARAMARYQMVWARVLEVLPMAAEGGKVRFSVIYEYELPASPKAPRVHVLGWTQADRGFRPVDDPLVEPERAASLERSYLHEGRARRVFFKLNDPEGTAFMVSDAANAGGLNYEQGMAMVLAGLACCGLGWLRRRGP
;
A
#
# COMPACT_ATOMS: atom_id res chain seq x y z
N MET A 1 -24.94 -33.02 1.16
CA MET A 1 -23.54 -32.83 0.72
C MET A 1 -22.61 -33.63 1.63
N SER A 2 -21.64 -34.35 1.06
CA SER A 2 -20.83 -35.35 1.75
C SER A 2 -19.72 -34.72 2.63
N ARG A 3 -19.35 -35.37 3.75
CA ARG A 3 -18.21 -35.01 4.62
C ARG A 3 -16.91 -34.58 3.90
N PRO A 4 -16.51 -35.13 2.73
CA PRO A 4 -15.37 -34.61 1.97
C PRO A 4 -15.51 -33.15 1.53
N ALA A 5 -16.72 -32.67 1.22
CA ALA A 5 -16.92 -31.27 0.80
C ALA A 5 -16.61 -30.28 1.94
N ALA A 6 -16.94 -30.63 3.19
CA ALA A 6 -16.60 -29.80 4.35
C ALA A 6 -15.10 -29.75 4.62
N ARG A 7 -14.40 -30.89 4.47
CA ARG A 7 -12.92 -30.94 4.60
C ARG A 7 -12.23 -30.12 3.51
N LEU A 8 -12.70 -30.21 2.27
CA LEU A 8 -12.16 -29.44 1.15
C LEU A 8 -12.28 -27.93 1.40
N LEU A 9 -13.44 -27.46 1.87
CA LEU A 9 -13.65 -26.04 2.21
C LEU A 9 -12.70 -25.55 3.30
N ILE A 10 -12.44 -26.36 4.32
CA ILE A 10 -11.50 -26.00 5.40
C ILE A 10 -10.06 -25.93 4.86
N VAL A 11 -9.63 -26.92 4.08
CA VAL A 11 -8.27 -26.93 3.50
C VAL A 11 -8.06 -25.76 2.54
N LEU A 12 -9.02 -25.52 1.64
CA LEU A 12 -8.97 -24.39 0.71
C LEU A 12 -8.99 -23.06 1.48
N GLY A 13 -9.86 -22.93 2.48
CA GLY A 13 -9.94 -21.74 3.30
C GLY A 13 -8.62 -21.45 4.03
N PHE A 14 -8.01 -22.49 4.61
CA PHE A 14 -6.71 -22.37 5.26
C PHE A 14 -5.61 -21.94 4.28
N ALA A 15 -5.55 -22.55 3.09
CA ALA A 15 -4.60 -22.18 2.04
C ALA A 15 -4.74 -20.70 1.63
N LEU A 16 -5.97 -20.21 1.47
CA LEU A 16 -6.24 -18.81 1.16
C LEU A 16 -5.80 -17.87 2.28
N VAL A 17 -6.04 -18.23 3.56
CA VAL A 17 -5.57 -17.44 4.70
C VAL A 17 -4.05 -17.36 4.73
N VAL A 18 -3.35 -18.47 4.48
CA VAL A 18 -1.88 -18.48 4.47
C VAL A 18 -1.33 -17.61 3.34
N ILE A 19 -1.83 -17.79 2.11
CA ILE A 19 -1.36 -17.00 0.96
C ILE A 19 -1.69 -15.51 1.15
N GLY A 20 -2.92 -15.20 1.55
CA GLY A 20 -3.34 -13.83 1.83
C GLY A 20 -2.53 -13.20 2.96
N GLY A 21 -2.20 -13.96 4.00
CA GLY A 21 -1.35 -13.51 5.10
C GLY A 21 0.06 -13.15 4.65
N VAL A 22 0.68 -13.95 3.77
CA VAL A 22 1.99 -13.63 3.18
C VAL A 22 1.94 -12.34 2.36
N LEU A 23 0.86 -12.11 1.60
CA LEU A 23 0.67 -10.89 0.80
C LEU A 23 0.41 -9.64 1.66
N VAL A 24 -0.28 -9.79 2.79
CA VAL A 24 -0.58 -8.67 3.73
C VAL A 24 0.59 -8.37 4.67
N TRP A 25 1.51 -9.33 4.86
CA TRP A 25 2.60 -9.21 5.81
C TRP A 25 3.44 -7.92 5.69
N PRO A 26 3.84 -7.45 4.49
CA PRO A 26 4.57 -6.20 4.35
C PRO A 26 3.80 -4.99 4.90
N LEU A 27 2.48 -4.93 4.63
CA LEU A 27 1.61 -3.88 5.15
C LEU A 27 1.49 -3.97 6.67
N ALA A 28 1.26 -5.16 7.22
CA ALA A 28 1.17 -5.35 8.67
C ALA A 28 2.46 -4.93 9.38
N ARG A 29 3.61 -5.31 8.80
CA ARG A 29 4.94 -4.89 9.29
C ARG A 29 5.14 -3.38 9.18
N ALA A 30 4.66 -2.76 8.10
CA ALA A 30 4.73 -1.31 7.94
C ALA A 30 3.85 -0.59 8.97
N MET A 31 2.60 -1.01 9.16
CA MET A 31 1.67 -0.45 10.15
C MET A 31 2.18 -0.58 11.58
N ALA A 32 2.94 -1.63 11.90
CA ALA A 32 3.57 -1.80 13.20
C ALA A 32 4.77 -0.85 13.44
N ARG A 33 5.33 -0.24 12.39
CA ARG A 33 6.57 0.55 12.44
C ARG A 33 6.38 2.01 12.11
N TYR A 34 5.39 2.33 11.30
CA TYR A 34 5.18 3.65 10.72
C TYR A 34 3.80 4.17 11.11
N GLN A 35 3.73 5.47 11.35
CA GLN A 35 2.49 6.22 11.39
C GLN A 35 2.06 6.52 9.95
N MET A 36 0.74 6.66 9.74
CA MET A 36 0.17 6.99 8.45
C MET A 36 -0.60 8.29 8.55
N VAL A 37 -0.33 9.20 7.62
CA VAL A 37 -1.06 10.45 7.45
C VAL A 37 -1.39 10.67 5.99
N TRP A 38 -2.35 11.56 5.75
CA TRP A 38 -2.66 12.04 4.41
C TRP A 38 -1.77 13.23 4.06
N ALA A 39 -1.24 13.20 2.85
CA ALA A 39 -0.38 14.22 2.29
C ALA A 39 -1.04 14.86 1.08
N ARG A 40 -0.73 16.14 0.90
CA ARG A 40 -1.05 16.91 -0.29
C ARG A 40 0.14 16.88 -1.22
N VAL A 41 -0.07 16.44 -2.45
CA VAL A 41 0.97 16.55 -3.49
C VAL A 41 1.06 18.02 -3.88
N LEU A 42 2.26 18.58 -3.82
CA LEU A 42 2.54 19.96 -4.21
C LEU A 42 2.98 20.03 -5.66
N GLU A 43 3.90 19.15 -6.04
CA GLU A 43 4.53 19.18 -7.34
C GLU A 43 4.92 17.78 -7.79
N VAL A 44 4.86 17.57 -9.11
CA VAL A 44 5.38 16.38 -9.78
C VAL A 44 6.44 16.88 -10.74
N LEU A 45 7.65 16.33 -10.64
CA LEU A 45 8.79 16.74 -11.45
C LEU A 45 9.11 15.64 -12.48
N PRO A 46 8.56 15.71 -13.70
CA PRO A 46 8.94 14.83 -14.78
C PRO A 46 10.29 15.28 -15.35
N MET A 47 11.33 14.45 -15.21
CA MET A 47 12.63 14.70 -15.83
C MET A 47 12.88 13.71 -16.95
N ALA A 48 13.37 14.17 -18.10
CA ALA A 48 13.80 13.28 -19.17
C ALA A 48 14.92 12.36 -18.68
N ALA A 49 14.79 11.06 -18.96
CA ALA A 49 15.78 10.05 -18.66
C ALA A 49 16.23 9.33 -19.94
N GLU A 50 17.28 8.52 -19.83
CA GLU A 50 17.76 7.73 -20.95
C GLU A 50 16.69 6.74 -21.45
N GLY A 51 16.74 6.44 -22.75
CA GLY A 51 15.83 5.49 -23.38
C GLY A 51 14.41 6.00 -23.59
N GLY A 52 14.20 7.32 -23.65
CA GLY A 52 12.89 7.93 -23.92
C GLY A 52 11.92 7.88 -22.73
N LYS A 53 12.41 7.48 -21.56
CA LYS A 53 11.63 7.40 -20.33
C LYS A 53 11.63 8.72 -19.57
N VAL A 54 10.69 8.84 -18.65
CA VAL A 54 10.57 9.97 -17.74
C VAL A 54 10.83 9.48 -16.33
N ARG A 55 11.77 10.13 -15.65
CA ARG A 55 11.98 9.99 -14.21
C ARG A 55 10.92 10.80 -13.47
N PHE A 56 10.20 10.14 -12.56
CA PHE A 56 9.01 10.69 -11.93
C PHE A 56 9.23 10.94 -10.43
N SER A 57 9.53 12.18 -10.05
CA SER A 57 9.68 12.60 -8.66
C SER A 57 8.41 13.32 -8.17
N VAL A 58 8.06 13.14 -6.90
CA VAL A 58 6.87 13.75 -6.29
C VAL A 58 7.27 14.50 -5.04
N ILE A 59 6.95 15.79 -4.99
CA ILE A 59 7.08 16.60 -3.78
C ILE A 59 5.72 16.70 -3.13
N TYR A 60 5.67 16.40 -1.84
CA TYR A 60 4.43 16.39 -1.07
C TYR A 60 4.61 17.04 0.30
N GLU A 61 3.52 17.55 0.82
CA GLU A 61 3.40 18.12 2.15
C GLU A 61 2.48 17.26 3.00
N TYR A 62 2.86 17.02 4.26
CA TYR A 62 2.04 16.30 5.22
C TYR A 62 2.08 16.95 6.60
N GLU A 63 1.00 16.78 7.35
CA GLU A 63 0.88 17.30 8.71
C GLU A 63 1.31 16.26 9.73
N LEU A 64 2.19 16.66 10.65
CA LEU A 64 2.47 15.86 11.84
C LEU A 64 1.33 16.03 12.86
N PRO A 65 0.87 14.92 13.47
CA PRO A 65 -0.16 15.00 14.49
C PRO A 65 0.33 15.86 15.66
N ALA A 66 -0.54 16.75 16.15
CA ALA A 66 -0.25 17.54 17.34
C ALA A 66 0.04 16.61 18.52
N SER A 67 1.04 16.95 19.31
CA SER A 67 1.34 16.26 20.56
C SER A 67 1.20 17.25 21.72
N PRO A 68 1.06 16.79 22.97
CA PRO A 68 1.06 17.69 24.13
C PRO A 68 2.32 18.55 24.24
N LYS A 69 3.41 18.17 23.54
CA LYS A 69 4.71 18.83 23.57
C LYS A 69 5.01 19.66 22.31
N ALA A 70 4.19 19.57 21.25
CA ALA A 70 4.46 20.26 19.99
C ALA A 70 3.17 20.54 19.20
N PRO A 71 3.03 21.74 18.61
CA PRO A 71 1.90 22.07 17.74
C PRO A 71 1.90 21.22 16.46
N ARG A 72 0.83 21.30 15.66
CA ARG A 72 0.85 20.74 14.31
C ARG A 72 1.92 21.43 13.47
N VAL A 73 2.70 20.64 12.75
CA VAL A 73 3.77 21.12 11.87
C VAL A 73 3.55 20.51 10.49
N HIS A 74 3.71 21.34 9.46
CA HIS A 74 3.71 20.91 8.07
C HIS A 74 5.15 20.57 7.66
N VAL A 75 5.32 19.39 7.06
CA VAL A 75 6.62 18.86 6.66
C VAL A 75 6.58 18.52 5.17
N LEU A 76 7.69 18.74 4.48
CA LEU A 76 7.89 18.38 3.09
C LEU A 76 8.59 17.03 2.98
N GLY A 77 8.18 16.22 2.01
CA GLY A 77 8.84 14.97 1.67
C GLY A 77 8.91 14.75 0.15
N TRP A 78 9.85 13.91 -0.26
CA TRP A 78 10.10 13.57 -1.66
C TRP A 78 10.40 12.08 -1.90
N THR A 79 10.58 11.30 -0.82
CA THR A 79 10.94 9.89 -0.91
C THR A 79 9.75 9.05 -1.33
N GLN A 80 10.01 8.04 -2.16
CA GLN A 80 9.01 7.12 -2.66
C GLN A 80 9.32 5.67 -2.26
N ALA A 81 8.28 4.85 -2.16
CA ALA A 81 8.37 3.41 -1.92
C ALA A 81 7.44 2.63 -2.86
N ASP A 82 7.74 1.36 -3.11
CA ASP A 82 6.83 0.43 -3.79
C ASP A 82 5.65 0.01 -2.89
N ARG A 83 4.71 -0.78 -3.42
CA ARG A 83 3.59 -1.34 -2.62
C ARG A 83 4.04 -2.32 -1.53
N GLY A 84 5.27 -2.83 -1.63
CA GLY A 84 5.93 -3.65 -0.62
C GLY A 84 6.63 -2.83 0.47
N PHE A 85 6.47 -1.50 0.48
CA PHE A 85 7.13 -0.58 1.40
C PHE A 85 8.66 -0.62 1.30
N ARG A 86 9.19 -0.96 0.13
CA ARG A 86 10.62 -0.90 -0.16
C ARG A 86 10.94 0.47 -0.75
N PRO A 87 12.01 1.14 -0.29
CA PRO A 87 12.45 2.38 -0.91
C PRO A 87 12.68 2.16 -2.41
N VAL A 88 12.18 3.09 -3.21
CA VAL A 88 12.46 3.14 -4.64
C VAL A 88 13.05 4.50 -4.93
N ASP A 89 14.07 4.52 -5.77
CA ASP A 89 14.51 5.74 -6.42
C ASP A 89 13.40 6.27 -7.33
N ASP A 90 13.59 7.46 -7.88
CA ASP A 90 12.62 8.07 -8.78
C ASP A 90 12.27 7.12 -9.95
N PRO A 91 11.03 6.60 -10.00
CA PRO A 91 10.66 5.58 -10.96
C PRO A 91 10.74 6.10 -12.40
N LEU A 92 11.27 5.25 -13.28
CA LEU A 92 11.30 5.49 -14.72
C LEU A 92 10.02 4.94 -15.35
N VAL A 93 9.24 5.83 -15.97
CA VAL A 93 7.97 5.50 -16.61
C VAL A 93 7.93 5.99 -18.06
N GLU A 94 7.07 5.39 -18.87
CA GLU A 94 6.82 5.87 -20.23
C GLU A 94 6.17 7.26 -20.20
N PRO A 95 6.44 8.16 -21.17
CA PRO A 95 5.91 9.53 -21.18
C PRO A 95 4.38 9.61 -21.07
N GLU A 96 3.66 8.73 -21.76
CA GLU A 96 2.20 8.66 -21.70
C GLU A 96 1.72 8.31 -20.28
N ARG A 97 2.44 7.40 -19.62
CA ARG A 97 2.15 7.00 -18.25
C ARG A 97 2.49 8.11 -17.26
N ALA A 98 3.60 8.82 -17.47
CA ALA A 98 3.97 9.99 -16.68
C ALA A 98 2.87 11.05 -16.71
N ALA A 99 2.36 11.40 -17.90
CA ALA A 99 1.28 12.37 -18.05
C ALA A 99 -0.04 11.92 -17.41
N SER A 100 -0.32 10.61 -17.38
CA SER A 100 -1.47 10.07 -16.64
C SER A 100 -1.29 10.15 -15.13
N LEU A 101 -0.08 9.86 -14.63
CA LEU A 101 0.25 9.91 -13.22
C LEU A 101 0.23 11.36 -12.72
N GLU A 102 0.85 12.29 -13.44
CA GLU A 102 0.83 13.72 -13.13
C GLU A 102 -0.60 14.23 -12.96
N ARG A 103 -1.50 13.91 -13.91
CA ARG A 103 -2.92 14.28 -13.80
C ARG A 103 -3.59 13.69 -12.55
N SER A 104 -3.31 12.43 -12.21
CA SER A 104 -3.88 11.78 -11.03
C SER A 104 -3.30 12.31 -9.70
N TYR A 105 -2.08 12.85 -9.72
CA TYR A 105 -1.43 13.42 -8.55
C TYR A 105 -1.83 14.88 -8.32
N LEU A 106 -1.84 15.70 -9.37
CA LEU A 106 -2.06 17.15 -9.25
C LEU A 106 -3.52 17.58 -9.46
N HIS A 107 -4.26 16.97 -10.40
CA HIS A 107 -5.58 17.48 -10.78
C HIS A 107 -6.74 16.72 -10.16
N GLU A 108 -6.57 15.42 -9.89
CA GLU A 108 -7.63 14.63 -9.24
C GLU A 108 -7.72 14.87 -7.72
N GLY A 109 -6.80 15.65 -7.14
CA GLY A 109 -6.84 16.06 -5.73
C GLY A 109 -6.85 14.90 -4.73
N ARG A 110 -6.44 13.70 -5.15
CA ARG A 110 -6.46 12.52 -4.28
C ARG A 110 -5.36 12.65 -3.24
N ALA A 111 -5.77 12.82 -1.98
CA ALA A 111 -4.86 12.73 -0.86
C ALA A 111 -4.09 11.41 -0.92
N ARG A 112 -2.78 11.47 -0.68
CA ARG A 112 -1.90 10.30 -0.74
C ARG A 112 -1.41 9.93 0.65
N ARG A 113 -1.24 8.64 0.91
CA ARG A 113 -0.75 8.18 2.21
C ARG A 113 0.75 8.33 2.28
N VAL A 114 1.22 8.97 3.34
CA VAL A 114 2.63 9.07 3.71
C VAL A 114 2.86 8.30 5.00
N PHE A 115 3.97 7.60 5.04
CA PHE A 115 4.38 6.76 6.16
C PHE A 115 5.68 7.28 6.74
N PHE A 116 5.79 7.37 8.06
CA PHE A 116 6.99 7.84 8.74
C PHE A 116 7.14 7.20 10.13
N LYS A 117 8.36 7.12 10.66
CA LYS A 117 8.60 6.68 12.04
C LYS A 117 8.39 7.85 13.00
N LEU A 118 7.71 7.61 14.12
CA LEU A 118 7.35 8.67 15.06
C LEU A 118 8.58 9.40 15.67
N ASN A 119 9.73 8.70 15.78
CA ASN A 119 10.95 9.27 16.34
C ASN A 119 11.81 10.05 15.33
N ASP A 120 11.53 9.93 14.03
CA ASP A 120 12.23 10.65 12.95
C ASP A 120 11.27 10.86 11.77
N PRO A 121 10.27 11.75 11.92
CA PRO A 121 9.21 11.91 10.94
C PRO A 121 9.70 12.50 9.62
N GLU A 122 10.75 13.31 9.63
CA GLU A 122 11.28 13.99 8.44
C GLU A 122 12.23 13.06 7.66
N GLY A 123 13.17 12.40 8.36
CA GLY A 123 14.18 11.56 7.72
C GLY A 123 13.66 10.20 7.23
N THR A 124 12.48 9.78 7.67
CA THR A 124 11.92 8.45 7.32
C THR A 124 10.60 8.50 6.58
N ALA A 125 10.12 9.68 6.20
CA ALA A 125 8.87 9.80 5.45
C ALA A 125 9.01 9.28 4.03
N PHE A 126 8.01 8.52 3.59
CA PHE A 126 7.89 8.08 2.20
C PHE A 126 6.43 7.95 1.77
N MET A 127 6.19 8.18 0.47
CA MET A 127 4.91 7.93 -0.20
C MET A 127 4.97 6.63 -1.00
N VAL A 128 3.90 5.84 -0.98
CA VAL A 128 3.79 4.68 -1.90
C VAL A 128 3.53 5.19 -3.32
N SER A 129 4.45 4.92 -4.24
CA SER A 129 4.45 5.44 -5.61
C SER A 129 3.60 4.60 -6.55
N ASP A 130 2.59 5.19 -7.20
CA ASP A 130 1.83 4.49 -8.24
C ASP A 130 2.68 4.21 -9.50
N ALA A 131 3.76 4.96 -9.70
CA ALA A 131 4.68 4.84 -10.83
C ALA A 131 5.59 3.60 -10.72
N ALA A 132 6.02 3.24 -9.51
CA ALA A 132 6.86 2.07 -9.26
C ALA A 132 6.09 0.72 -9.34
N ASN A 133 4.76 0.75 -9.50
CA ASN A 133 3.91 -0.42 -9.38
C ASN A 133 3.29 -0.82 -10.73
N ALA A 134 4.04 -1.59 -11.54
CA ALA A 134 3.63 -2.00 -12.88
C ALA A 134 2.78 -3.30 -12.97
N GLY A 135 2.35 -3.91 -11.85
CA GLY A 135 1.41 -5.05 -11.92
C GLY A 135 1.65 -6.20 -10.93
N GLY A 136 1.83 -5.90 -9.64
CA GLY A 136 1.91 -6.92 -8.59
C GLY A 136 0.58 -7.17 -7.88
N LEU A 137 0.50 -8.30 -7.15
CA LEU A 137 -0.58 -8.52 -6.20
C LEU A 137 -0.52 -7.48 -5.08
N ASN A 138 -1.67 -6.88 -4.75
CA ASN A 138 -1.78 -5.82 -3.76
C ASN A 138 -2.11 -6.39 -2.37
N TYR A 139 -1.75 -5.66 -1.31
CA TYR A 139 -2.15 -6.01 0.06
C TYR A 139 -3.68 -6.11 0.19
N GLU A 140 -4.45 -5.38 -0.62
CA GLU A 140 -5.92 -5.43 -0.66
C GLU A 140 -6.44 -6.79 -1.15
N GLN A 141 -5.78 -7.34 -2.17
CA GLN A 141 -6.08 -8.69 -2.66
C GLN A 141 -5.70 -9.73 -1.60
N GLY A 142 -4.55 -9.53 -0.93
CA GLY A 142 -4.17 -10.37 0.21
C GLY A 142 -5.21 -10.35 1.33
N MET A 143 -5.72 -9.17 1.70
CA MET A 143 -6.77 -9.02 2.71
C MET A 143 -8.07 -9.70 2.27
N ALA A 144 -8.47 -9.54 1.02
CA ALA A 144 -9.63 -10.23 0.46
C ALA A 144 -9.47 -11.76 0.50
N MET A 145 -8.28 -12.29 0.21
CA MET A 145 -7.99 -13.72 0.32
C MET A 145 -8.07 -14.22 1.77
N VAL A 146 -7.57 -13.46 2.74
CA VAL A 146 -7.72 -13.80 4.17
C VAL A 146 -9.19 -13.86 4.56
N LEU A 147 -9.98 -12.85 4.21
CA LEU A 147 -11.41 -12.81 4.54
C LEU A 147 -12.18 -13.95 3.87
N ALA A 148 -11.94 -14.20 2.58
CA ALA A 148 -12.55 -15.31 1.86
C ALA A 148 -12.16 -16.67 2.46
N GLY A 149 -10.89 -16.83 2.83
CA GLY A 149 -10.38 -18.05 3.46
C GLY A 149 -11.02 -18.31 4.82
N LEU A 150 -11.15 -17.28 5.66
CA LEU A 150 -11.85 -17.36 6.95
C LEU A 150 -13.32 -17.72 6.77
N ALA A 151 -14.00 -17.14 5.78
CA ALA A 151 -15.38 -17.46 5.45
C ALA A 151 -15.54 -18.93 5.01
N CYS A 152 -14.64 -19.44 4.15
CA CYS A 152 -14.62 -20.84 3.73
C CYS A 152 -14.41 -21.80 4.92
N CYS A 153 -13.47 -21.48 5.82
CA CYS A 153 -13.24 -22.23 7.05
C CYS A 153 -14.48 -22.25 7.95
N GLY A 154 -15.11 -21.08 8.15
CA GLY A 154 -16.33 -20.94 8.95
C GLY A 154 -17.50 -21.75 8.39
N LEU A 155 -17.75 -21.66 7.08
CA LEU A 155 -18.79 -22.42 6.39
C LEU A 155 -18.54 -23.94 6.45
N GLY A 156 -17.28 -24.37 6.25
CA GLY A 156 -16.89 -25.77 6.36
C GLY A 156 -17.09 -26.32 7.76
N TRP A 157 -16.80 -25.51 8.79
CA TRP A 157 -16.97 -25.89 10.19
C TRP A 157 -18.45 -25.95 10.62
N LEU A 158 -19.26 -24.94 10.24
CA LEU A 158 -20.71 -24.94 10.48
C LEU A 158 -21.38 -26.17 9.87
N ARG A 159 -21.02 -26.53 8.63
CA ARG A 159 -21.53 -27.75 7.99
C ARG A 159 -21.07 -29.06 8.64
N ARG A 160 -19.92 -29.07 9.31
CA ARG A 160 -19.46 -30.24 10.07
C ARG A 160 -20.24 -30.42 11.38
N ARG A 161 -20.81 -29.33 11.92
CA ARG A 161 -21.61 -29.30 13.16
C ARG A 161 -23.12 -29.35 12.95
N GLY A 162 -23.62 -29.10 11.73
CA GLY A 162 -25.04 -29.25 11.41
C GLY A 162 -25.50 -30.72 11.53
N PRO A 163 -26.79 -30.96 11.85
CA PRO A 163 -27.35 -32.29 12.01
C PRO A 163 -27.22 -33.17 10.76
#